data_AF-A0A966VT51-F1
#
_entry.id   AF-A0A966VT51-F1
#
_cell.length_a   1.000
_cell.length_b   1.000
_cell.length_c   1.000
_cell.angle_alpha   90.00
_cell.angle_beta   90.00
_cell.angle_gamma   90.00
#
_symmetry.space_group_name_H-M   'P 1'
#
loop_
_entity.id
_entity.type
_entity.pdbx_description
1 polymer ?
#
loop_
_entity_poly.entity_id
_entity_poly.type
_entity_poly.pdbx_seq_one_letter_code
_entity_poly.pdbx_strand_id
1 'polypeptide(L)'
;MRQRNEYALRVFQKHFQEETRLIHFGPVAPILENVLYALALFRKKEQKTMLEGKDLLLRMIAYQSEKGFFPDAIHLFSHNHYSWKKNILIASTILLVLQEFDRVIDKVSKEKIKYALDRLLLALNPIELDPILSFLFQQLSDQKGPYDLKVTKADDLTLLIVAMNFIRDELTLEAVKSLVEENVGEGLSFY
;
A
#
# COMPACT_ATOMS: atom_id res chain seq x y z
N MET A 1 -17.47 0.93 9.60
CA MET A 1 -16.08 1.09 10.06
C MET A 1 -15.54 -0.13 10.83
N ARG A 2 -16.03 -0.44 12.06
CA ARG A 2 -15.46 -1.53 12.90
C ARG A 2 -15.51 -2.93 12.27
N GLN A 3 -16.66 -3.31 11.72
CA GLN A 3 -16.88 -4.64 11.09
C GLN A 3 -16.02 -4.89 9.84
N ARG A 4 -15.70 -3.85 9.06
CA ARG A 4 -14.92 -3.95 7.82
C ARG A 4 -13.42 -4.12 8.11
N ASN A 5 -12.89 -3.34 9.03
CA ASN A 5 -11.52 -3.53 9.53
C ASN A 5 -11.36 -4.90 10.20
N GLU A 6 -12.38 -5.37 10.92
CA GLU A 6 -12.43 -6.74 11.46
C GLU A 6 -12.47 -7.81 10.38
N TYR A 7 -13.17 -7.58 9.28
CA TYR A 7 -13.18 -8.49 8.14
C TYR A 7 -11.82 -8.53 7.43
N ALA A 8 -11.24 -7.37 7.12
CA ALA A 8 -9.90 -7.29 6.51
C ALA A 8 -8.84 -7.99 7.37
N LEU A 9 -8.86 -7.77 8.68
CA LEU A 9 -7.93 -8.44 9.59
C LEU A 9 -8.16 -9.94 9.64
N ARG A 10 -9.41 -10.41 9.67
CA ARG A 10 -9.69 -11.86 9.60
C ARG A 10 -9.18 -12.48 8.32
N VAL A 11 -9.29 -11.78 7.19
CA VAL A 11 -8.75 -12.24 5.91
C VAL A 11 -7.23 -12.35 5.98
N PHE A 12 -6.56 -11.30 6.43
CA PHE A 12 -5.10 -11.33 6.59
C PHE A 12 -4.64 -12.39 7.59
N GLN A 13 -5.34 -12.56 8.72
CA GLN A 13 -5.01 -13.57 9.72
C GLN A 13 -5.04 -15.01 9.18
N LYS A 14 -5.86 -15.32 8.17
CA LYS A 14 -5.85 -16.65 7.51
C LYS A 14 -4.55 -16.93 6.77
N HIS A 15 -3.84 -15.88 6.37
CA HIS A 15 -2.63 -15.92 5.57
C HIS A 15 -1.39 -15.53 6.39
N PHE A 16 -1.55 -15.27 7.68
CA PHE A 16 -0.46 -14.90 8.56
C PHE A 16 0.36 -16.12 8.94
N GLN A 17 1.67 -16.04 8.75
CA GLN A 17 2.62 -17.06 9.21
C GLN A 17 3.37 -16.56 10.44
N GLU A 18 3.34 -17.32 11.52
CA GLU A 18 3.92 -16.95 12.81
C GLU A 18 5.46 -16.85 12.72
N GLU A 19 6.09 -17.76 11.96
CA GLU A 19 7.54 -17.88 11.85
C GLU A 19 8.19 -16.60 11.26
N THR A 20 7.53 -16.01 10.27
CA THR A 20 8.01 -14.79 9.60
C THR A 20 7.33 -13.53 10.14
N ARG A 21 6.20 -13.70 10.84
CA ARG A 21 5.28 -12.64 11.27
C ARG A 21 4.86 -11.74 10.10
N LEU A 22 4.46 -12.35 8.99
CA LEU A 22 4.04 -11.71 7.74
C LEU A 22 2.83 -12.42 7.13
N ILE A 23 2.17 -11.74 6.19
CA ILE A 23 1.15 -12.32 5.31
C ILE A 23 1.82 -13.03 4.14
N HIS A 24 1.39 -14.27 3.89
CA HIS A 24 1.86 -15.12 2.80
C HIS A 24 0.70 -15.63 1.94
N PHE A 25 0.90 -15.60 0.63
CA PHE A 25 0.09 -16.31 -0.36
C PHE A 25 0.94 -17.44 -0.94
N GLY A 26 0.76 -18.65 -0.41
CA GLY A 26 1.64 -19.77 -0.69
C GLY A 26 3.08 -19.48 -0.24
N PRO A 27 4.10 -19.61 -1.10
CA PRO A 27 5.50 -19.31 -0.76
C PRO A 27 5.85 -17.80 -0.86
N VAL A 28 4.87 -16.94 -1.17
CA VAL A 28 5.10 -15.53 -1.49
C VAL A 28 4.64 -14.64 -0.33
N ALA A 29 5.54 -13.77 0.15
CA ALA A 29 5.19 -12.67 1.06
C ALA A 29 5.17 -11.33 0.28
N PRO A 30 3.99 -10.88 -0.19
CA PRO A 30 3.90 -9.70 -1.03
C PRO A 30 3.90 -8.41 -0.21
N ILE A 31 4.59 -7.36 -0.70
CA ILE A 31 4.85 -6.15 0.10
C ILE A 31 3.56 -5.34 0.29
N LEU A 32 2.78 -5.12 -0.77
CA LEU A 32 1.58 -4.30 -0.71
C LEU A 32 0.60 -4.80 0.36
N GLU A 33 0.31 -6.09 0.38
CA GLU A 33 -0.65 -6.69 1.29
C GLU A 33 -0.16 -6.67 2.74
N ASN A 34 1.15 -6.81 2.97
CA ASN A 34 1.72 -6.62 4.30
C ASN A 34 1.66 -5.14 4.75
N VAL A 35 1.82 -4.17 3.84
CA VAL A 35 1.61 -2.74 4.14
C VAL A 35 0.14 -2.44 4.43
N LEU A 36 -0.80 -3.02 3.68
CA LEU A 36 -2.24 -2.91 3.95
C LEU A 36 -2.63 -3.58 5.28
N TYR A 37 -2.01 -4.71 5.60
CA TYR A 37 -2.20 -5.37 6.90
C TYR A 37 -1.69 -4.50 8.06
N ALA A 38 -0.55 -3.81 7.88
CA ALA A 38 -0.08 -2.84 8.87
C ALA A 38 -1.11 -1.72 9.11
N LEU A 39 -1.69 -1.14 8.05
CA LEU A 39 -2.78 -0.16 8.20
C LEU A 39 -3.99 -0.74 8.94
N ALA A 40 -4.38 -1.98 8.63
CA ALA A 40 -5.49 -2.63 9.31
C ALA A 40 -5.23 -2.81 10.82
N LEU A 41 -3.99 -3.14 11.20
CA LEU A 41 -3.55 -3.22 12.60
C LEU A 41 -3.59 -1.86 13.31
N PHE A 42 -3.21 -0.77 12.63
CA PHE A 42 -3.37 0.59 13.15
C PHE A 42 -4.85 0.94 13.41
N ARG A 43 -5.73 0.59 12.46
CA ARG A 43 -7.17 0.88 12.53
C ARG A 43 -7.92 0.13 13.64
N LYS A 44 -7.32 -0.88 14.28
CA LYS A 44 -7.88 -1.48 15.51
C LYS A 44 -7.91 -0.51 16.69
N LYS A 45 -7.01 0.49 16.71
CA LYS A 45 -6.88 1.48 17.79
C LYS A 45 -6.58 0.87 19.17
N GLU A 46 -6.09 -0.36 19.22
CA GLU A 46 -5.59 -1.01 20.42
C GLU A 46 -4.06 -0.83 20.48
N GLN A 47 -3.51 -0.40 21.62
CA GLN A 47 -2.09 -0.04 21.71
C GLN A 47 -1.17 -1.16 21.22
N LYS A 48 -1.44 -2.41 21.61
CA LYS A 48 -0.66 -3.58 21.20
C LYS A 48 -0.68 -3.78 19.69
N THR A 49 -1.85 -3.76 19.06
CA THR A 49 -1.98 -3.98 17.61
C THR A 49 -1.37 -2.83 16.81
N MET A 50 -1.49 -1.59 17.30
CA MET A 50 -0.85 -0.46 16.62
C MET A 50 0.68 -0.54 16.65
N LEU A 51 1.26 -1.04 17.76
CA LEU A 51 2.70 -1.32 17.82
C LEU A 51 3.11 -2.44 16.85
N GLU A 52 2.31 -3.50 16.74
CA GLU A 52 2.53 -4.56 15.75
C GLU A 52 2.46 -4.02 14.31
N GLY A 53 1.49 -3.13 14.03
CA GLY A 53 1.37 -2.45 12.74
C GLY A 53 2.59 -1.58 12.43
N LYS A 54 3.09 -0.84 13.42
CA LYS A 54 4.33 -0.06 13.30
C LYS A 54 5.53 -0.94 12.96
N ASP A 55 5.73 -2.02 13.72
CA ASP A 55 6.88 -2.91 13.54
C ASP A 55 6.81 -3.66 12.20
N LEU A 56 5.62 -4.05 11.76
CA LEU A 56 5.40 -4.60 10.43
C LEU A 56 5.74 -3.59 9.34
N LEU A 57 5.25 -2.35 9.45
CA LEU A 57 5.54 -1.31 8.46
C LEU A 57 7.04 -1.01 8.38
N LEU A 58 7.73 -0.95 9.52
CA LEU A 58 9.18 -0.76 9.57
C LEU A 58 9.95 -1.90 8.89
N ARG A 59 9.46 -3.14 9.01
CA ARG A 59 10.03 -4.28 8.28
C ARG A 59 9.77 -4.17 6.78
N MET A 60 8.60 -3.71 6.36
CA MET A 60 8.29 -3.55 4.93
C MET A 60 9.14 -2.46 4.28
N ILE A 61 9.33 -1.31 4.95
CA ILE A 61 10.15 -0.23 4.38
C ILE A 61 11.63 -0.62 4.24
N ALA A 62 12.11 -1.62 4.99
CA ALA A 62 13.48 -2.12 4.87
C ALA A 62 13.75 -2.85 3.54
N TYR A 63 12.70 -3.32 2.85
CA TYR A 63 12.79 -3.91 1.51
C TYR A 63 12.71 -2.88 0.39
N GLN A 64 12.82 -1.58 0.68
CA GLN A 64 12.91 -0.57 -0.34
C GLN A 64 14.26 -0.69 -1.08
N SER A 65 14.22 -0.81 -2.40
CA SER A 65 15.42 -0.86 -3.24
C SER A 65 16.24 0.44 -3.18
N GLU A 66 17.48 0.40 -3.67
CA GLU A 66 18.32 1.60 -3.83
C GLU A 66 17.69 2.64 -4.78
N LYS A 67 16.85 2.19 -5.71
CA LYS A 67 16.09 3.06 -6.62
C LYS A 67 14.84 3.68 -5.98
N GLY A 68 14.48 3.32 -4.76
CA GLY A 68 13.32 3.86 -4.04
C GLY A 68 12.02 3.08 -4.23
N PHE A 69 11.96 2.12 -5.15
CA PHE A 69 10.80 1.24 -5.33
C PHE A 69 10.78 0.08 -4.33
N PHE A 70 9.57 -0.37 -4.00
CA PHE A 70 9.31 -1.63 -3.32
C PHE A 70 9.13 -2.76 -4.34
N PRO A 71 9.73 -3.95 -4.09
CA PRO A 71 9.48 -5.11 -4.92
C PRO A 71 8.05 -5.61 -4.72
N ASP A 72 7.57 -6.40 -5.69
CA ASP A 72 6.23 -7.00 -5.59
C ASP A 72 6.09 -7.97 -4.41
N ALA A 73 7.19 -8.66 -4.06
CA ALA A 73 7.29 -9.54 -2.91
C ALA A 73 8.71 -9.56 -2.34
N ILE A 74 8.85 -9.97 -1.07
CA ILE A 74 10.11 -9.95 -0.34
C ILE A 74 11.22 -10.74 -1.06
N HIS A 75 10.92 -11.93 -1.56
CA HIS A 75 11.91 -12.76 -2.25
C HIS A 75 12.36 -12.18 -3.62
N LEU A 76 11.62 -11.20 -4.15
CA LEU A 76 11.96 -10.50 -5.39
C LEU A 76 12.87 -9.29 -5.15
N PHE A 77 13.26 -9.01 -3.91
CA PHE A 77 14.09 -7.86 -3.55
C PHE A 77 15.40 -7.80 -4.37
N SER A 78 16.08 -8.93 -4.57
CA SER A 78 17.31 -9.00 -5.36
C SER A 78 17.09 -8.89 -6.88
N HIS A 79 15.86 -9.10 -7.35
CA HIS A 79 15.53 -9.19 -8.77
C HIS A 79 15.09 -7.83 -9.34
N ASN A 80 14.89 -6.80 -8.51
CA ASN A 80 14.38 -5.48 -8.91
C ASN A 80 13.03 -5.55 -9.68
N HIS A 81 12.22 -6.58 -9.44
CA HIS A 81 10.88 -6.69 -10.01
C HIS A 81 9.88 -5.89 -9.17
N TYR A 82 9.29 -4.85 -9.76
CA TYR A 82 8.28 -4.02 -9.12
C TYR A 82 7.19 -3.60 -10.10
N SER A 83 5.98 -3.45 -9.58
CA SER A 83 4.86 -2.80 -10.25
C SER A 83 4.74 -1.36 -9.75
N TRP A 84 4.78 -0.39 -10.67
CA TRP A 84 4.59 1.02 -10.34
C TRP A 84 3.19 1.28 -9.76
N LYS A 85 2.14 0.60 -10.26
CA LYS A 85 0.77 0.68 -9.72
C LYS A 85 0.72 0.29 -8.25
N LYS A 86 1.35 -0.84 -7.88
CA LYS A 86 1.45 -1.28 -6.47
C LYS A 86 2.21 -0.28 -5.61
N ASN A 87 3.28 0.29 -6.16
CA ASN A 87 4.09 1.30 -5.48
C ASN A 87 3.30 2.59 -5.17
N ILE A 88 2.40 3.04 -6.05
CA ILE A 88 1.50 4.16 -5.75
C ILE A 88 0.55 3.84 -4.59
N LEU A 89 0.01 2.61 -4.54
CA LEU A 89 -0.84 2.18 -3.44
C LEU A 89 -0.07 2.09 -2.12
N ILE A 90 1.18 1.62 -2.16
CA ILE A 90 2.08 1.63 -1.00
C ILE A 90 2.32 3.06 -0.52
N ALA A 91 2.65 4.00 -1.42
CA ALA A 91 2.87 5.40 -1.07
C ALA A 91 1.63 6.01 -0.39
N SER A 92 0.45 5.82 -1.00
CA SER A 92 -0.83 6.28 -0.46
C SER A 92 -1.09 5.71 0.94
N THR A 93 -0.84 4.41 1.12
CA THR A 93 -1.07 3.74 2.40
C THR A 93 -0.12 4.26 3.49
N ILE A 94 1.16 4.46 3.16
CA ILE A 94 2.15 5.02 4.09
C ILE A 94 1.75 6.44 4.50
N LEU A 95 1.33 7.27 3.55
CA LEU A 95 0.89 8.63 3.86
C LEU A 95 -0.31 8.63 4.81
N LEU A 96 -1.31 7.79 4.57
CA LEU A 96 -2.46 7.64 5.46
C LEU A 96 -2.04 7.25 6.88
N VAL A 97 -1.11 6.30 7.00
CA VAL A 97 -0.57 5.90 8.31
C VAL A 97 0.08 7.10 9.02
N LEU A 98 0.88 7.88 8.31
CA LEU A 98 1.54 9.06 8.86
C LEU A 98 0.55 10.18 9.23
N GLN A 99 -0.55 10.36 8.51
CA GLN A 99 -1.55 11.38 8.79
C GLN A 99 -2.46 11.00 9.97
N GLU A 100 -2.98 9.78 9.96
CA GLU A 100 -4.00 9.35 10.92
C GLU A 100 -3.40 8.86 12.24
N PHE A 101 -2.21 8.26 12.21
CA PHE A 101 -1.61 7.58 13.36
C PHE A 101 -0.27 8.20 13.80
N ASP A 102 -0.01 9.45 13.42
CA ASP A 102 1.21 10.21 13.75
C ASP A 102 1.60 10.12 15.23
N ARG A 103 0.60 10.17 16.12
CA ARG A 103 0.80 10.19 17.59
C ARG A 103 1.23 8.84 18.16
N VAL A 104 1.02 7.75 17.42
CA VAL A 104 1.33 6.38 17.88
C VAL A 104 2.73 5.96 17.47
N ILE A 105 3.25 6.56 16.40
CA ILE A 105 4.57 6.26 15.85
C ILE A 105 5.60 7.15 16.54
N ASP A 106 6.56 6.53 17.22
CA ASP A 106 7.67 7.25 17.85
C ASP A 106 8.48 8.06 16.82
N LYS A 107 9.15 9.11 17.29
CA LYS A 107 9.84 10.09 16.42
C LYS A 107 10.83 9.41 15.46
N VAL A 108 11.62 8.45 15.94
CA VAL A 108 12.65 7.77 15.15
C VAL A 108 12.01 6.93 14.04
N SER A 109 10.99 6.15 14.38
CA SER A 109 10.24 5.34 13.40
C SER A 109 9.56 6.21 12.35
N LYS A 110 9.01 7.35 12.76
CA LYS A 110 8.36 8.32 11.87
C LYS A 110 9.32 8.92 10.86
N GLU A 111 10.53 9.28 11.28
CA GLU A 111 11.57 9.78 10.38
C GLU A 111 11.95 8.73 9.33
N LYS A 112 12.10 7.46 9.72
CA LYS A 112 12.36 6.36 8.78
C LYS A 112 11.23 6.16 7.77
N ILE A 113 9.98 6.15 8.24
CA ILE A 113 8.80 5.98 7.38
C ILE A 113 8.66 7.16 6.40
N LYS A 114 8.86 8.40 6.88
CA LYS A 114 8.87 9.60 6.03
C LYS A 114 9.97 9.55 4.98
N TYR A 115 11.18 9.16 5.36
CA TYR A 115 12.29 9.01 4.44
C TYR A 115 12.01 7.96 3.35
N ALA A 116 11.43 6.82 3.73
CA ALA A 116 11.03 5.79 2.76
C ALA A 116 9.93 6.30 1.81
N LEU A 117 8.92 7.02 2.31
CA LEU A 117 7.89 7.63 1.49
C LEU A 117 8.48 8.64 0.51
N ASP A 118 9.35 9.55 0.98
CA ASP A 118 9.96 10.58 0.14
C ASP A 118 10.79 9.96 -0.99
N ARG A 119 11.57 8.91 -0.71
CA ARG A 119 12.31 8.17 -1.73
C ARG A 119 11.39 7.49 -2.75
N LEU A 120 10.27 6.93 -2.30
CA LEU A 120 9.31 6.29 -3.17
C LEU A 120 8.63 7.31 -4.09
N LEU A 121 8.22 8.47 -3.56
CA LEU A 121 7.62 9.53 -4.35
C LEU A 121 8.61 10.09 -5.39
N LEU A 122 9.88 10.30 -5.00
CA LEU A 122 10.94 10.70 -5.93
C LEU A 122 11.14 9.67 -7.06
N ALA A 123 11.09 8.37 -6.73
CA ALA A 123 11.22 7.30 -7.71
C ALA A 123 10.02 7.24 -8.68
N LEU A 124 8.81 7.58 -8.20
CA LEU A 124 7.59 7.58 -9.00
C LEU A 124 7.45 8.84 -9.89
N ASN A 125 8.12 9.95 -9.56
CA ASN A 125 8.00 11.22 -10.30
C ASN A 125 8.28 11.14 -11.82
N PRO A 126 9.27 10.37 -12.32
CA PRO A 126 9.53 10.26 -13.76
C PRO A 126 8.51 9.41 -14.52
N ILE A 127 7.59 8.73 -13.83
CA ILE A 127 6.64 7.83 -14.47
C ILE A 127 5.49 8.66 -15.05
N GLU A 128 5.21 8.49 -16.34
CA GLU A 128 4.01 9.04 -16.95
C GLU A 128 2.80 8.30 -16.38
N LEU A 129 2.07 9.00 -15.51
CA LEU A 129 0.92 8.45 -14.82
C LEU A 129 -0.33 8.69 -15.66
N ASP A 130 -1.23 7.71 -15.69
CA ASP A 130 -2.61 7.94 -16.10
C ASP A 130 -3.17 9.18 -15.37
N PRO A 131 -4.03 10.01 -15.97
CA PRO A 131 -4.44 11.28 -15.37
C PRO A 131 -5.08 11.16 -13.99
N ILE A 132 -5.72 10.04 -13.70
CA ILE A 132 -6.32 9.77 -12.40
C ILE A 132 -5.24 9.49 -11.34
N LEU A 133 -4.23 8.71 -11.71
CA LEU A 133 -3.09 8.41 -10.84
C LEU A 133 -2.19 9.64 -10.69
N SER A 134 -2.11 10.48 -11.73
CA SER A 134 -1.51 11.81 -11.67
C SER A 134 -2.22 12.67 -10.64
N PHE A 135 -3.55 12.74 -10.63
CA PHE A 135 -4.32 13.49 -9.63
C PHE A 135 -4.05 13.01 -8.20
N LEU A 136 -4.02 11.70 -7.96
CA LEU A 136 -3.66 11.17 -6.64
C LEU A 136 -2.22 11.52 -6.27
N PHE A 137 -1.27 11.28 -7.16
CA PHE A 137 0.13 11.59 -6.92
C PHE A 137 0.35 13.08 -6.64
N GLN A 138 -0.38 13.95 -7.35
CA GLN A 138 -0.43 15.39 -7.14
C GLN A 138 -0.97 15.72 -5.74
N GLN A 139 -2.10 15.13 -5.32
CA GLN A 139 -2.64 15.33 -3.96
C GLN A 139 -1.68 14.84 -2.86
N LEU A 140 -0.95 13.74 -3.10
CA LEU A 140 0.08 13.23 -2.19
C LEU A 140 1.30 14.16 -2.14
N SER A 141 1.70 14.72 -3.30
CA SER A 141 2.88 15.58 -3.47
C SER A 141 2.65 17.02 -3.03
N ASP A 142 1.45 17.57 -3.24
CA ASP A 142 1.06 18.95 -2.88
C ASP A 142 1.03 19.17 -1.35
N GLN A 143 0.95 18.09 -0.56
CA GLN A 143 1.21 18.16 0.88
C GLN A 143 2.69 18.48 1.22
N LYS A 144 3.55 18.58 0.19
CA LYS A 144 4.91 19.12 0.19
C LYS A 144 5.23 19.89 -1.13
N GLY A 145 4.45 20.91 -1.50
CA GLY A 145 4.85 21.93 -2.51
C GLY A 145 4.57 21.62 -3.99
N PRO A 146 4.72 22.61 -4.91
CA PRO A 146 3.94 22.71 -6.13
C PRO A 146 4.57 21.98 -7.31
N TYR A 147 3.83 21.04 -7.89
CA TYR A 147 4.13 20.51 -9.22
C TYR A 147 2.92 20.72 -10.12
N ASP A 148 3.13 20.93 -11.41
CA ASP A 148 2.05 21.25 -12.35
C ASP A 148 2.08 20.19 -13.46
N LEU A 149 1.05 19.35 -13.54
CA LEU A 149 0.95 18.27 -14.52
C LEU A 149 -0.42 18.25 -15.21
N LYS A 150 -0.39 18.11 -16.53
CA LYS A 150 -1.56 18.16 -17.42
C LYS A 150 -2.15 16.77 -17.68
N VAL A 151 -3.47 16.71 -17.58
CA VAL A 151 -4.34 15.52 -17.64
C VAL A 151 -4.89 15.29 -19.05
N THR A 152 -4.78 14.07 -19.60
CA THR A 152 -5.51 13.67 -20.82
C THR A 152 -6.00 12.21 -20.81
N LYS A 153 -7.31 12.03 -20.57
CA LYS A 153 -8.21 10.86 -20.81
C LYS A 153 -8.51 9.89 -19.64
N ALA A 154 -9.61 9.13 -19.78
CA ALA A 154 -10.62 8.90 -18.73
C ALA A 154 -10.97 7.43 -18.40
N ASP A 155 -10.19 6.43 -18.83
CA ASP A 155 -10.52 5.01 -18.61
C ASP A 155 -9.58 4.37 -17.59
N ASP A 156 -9.71 4.78 -16.32
CA ASP A 156 -9.05 4.14 -15.15
C ASP A 156 -9.85 4.37 -13.83
N LEU A 157 -11.12 4.78 -13.98
CA LEU A 157 -12.03 5.12 -12.87
C LEU A 157 -12.27 3.94 -11.93
N THR A 158 -12.21 2.70 -12.42
CA THR A 158 -12.52 1.49 -11.65
C THR A 158 -11.44 1.09 -10.66
N LEU A 159 -10.15 1.16 -11.03
CA LEU A 159 -9.04 0.88 -10.11
C LEU A 159 -8.93 1.96 -9.02
N LEU A 160 -9.25 3.20 -9.39
CA LEU A 160 -9.32 4.33 -8.48
C LEU A 160 -10.51 4.22 -7.54
N ILE A 161 -11.70 3.87 -8.02
CA ILE A 161 -12.87 3.62 -7.19
C ILE A 161 -12.60 2.44 -6.25
N VAL A 162 -11.87 1.41 -6.67
CA VAL A 162 -11.48 0.29 -5.78
C VAL A 162 -10.47 0.73 -4.73
N ALA A 163 -9.40 1.44 -5.11
CA ALA A 163 -8.40 1.93 -4.16
C ALA A 163 -9.00 2.99 -3.21
N MET A 164 -9.77 3.93 -3.74
CA MET A 164 -10.45 4.97 -2.97
C MET A 164 -11.59 4.43 -2.13
N ASN A 165 -12.35 3.43 -2.55
CA ASN A 165 -13.39 2.79 -1.73
C ASN A 165 -12.81 1.76 -0.77
N PHE A 166 -11.63 1.21 -1.02
CA PHE A 166 -10.88 0.48 0.00
C PHE A 166 -10.32 1.45 1.06
N ILE A 167 -9.84 2.62 0.63
CA ILE A 167 -9.36 3.71 1.48
C ILE A 167 -10.52 4.39 2.26
N ARG A 168 -11.70 4.53 1.65
CA ARG A 168 -12.92 5.18 2.18
C ARG A 168 -13.99 4.21 2.73
N ASP A 169 -13.65 2.93 2.91
CA ASP A 169 -14.54 1.91 3.51
C ASP A 169 -15.85 1.64 2.72
N GLU A 170 -15.91 1.56 1.39
CA GLU A 170 -17.15 1.31 0.62
C GLU A 170 -17.24 -0.02 -0.15
N LEU A 171 -16.17 -0.83 -0.28
CA LEU A 171 -16.20 -2.11 -1.03
C LEU A 171 -15.84 -3.36 -0.21
N THR A 172 -16.40 -4.51 -0.60
CA THR A 172 -16.10 -5.85 -0.06
C THR A 172 -14.99 -6.54 -0.86
N LEU A 173 -14.31 -7.52 -0.26
CA LEU A 173 -13.19 -8.24 -0.88
C LEU A 173 -13.58 -9.03 -2.14
N GLU A 174 -14.77 -9.63 -2.17
CA GLU A 174 -15.33 -10.23 -3.40
C GLU A 174 -15.46 -9.21 -4.55
N ALA A 175 -15.87 -7.97 -4.26
CA ALA A 175 -15.97 -6.93 -5.27
C ALA A 175 -14.59 -6.46 -5.76
N VAL A 176 -13.59 -6.43 -4.87
CA VAL A 176 -12.20 -6.16 -5.24
C VAL A 176 -11.63 -7.26 -6.15
N LYS A 177 -11.90 -8.53 -5.84
CA LYS A 177 -11.43 -9.67 -6.64
C LYS A 177 -12.06 -9.70 -8.03
N SER A 178 -13.39 -9.59 -8.12
CA SER A 178 -14.11 -9.54 -9.40
C SER A 178 -13.62 -8.41 -10.31
N LEU A 179 -13.33 -7.24 -9.74
CA LEU A 179 -12.84 -6.08 -10.50
C LEU A 179 -11.39 -6.21 -10.94
N VAL A 180 -10.55 -6.90 -10.17
CA VAL A 180 -9.17 -7.23 -10.57
C VAL A 180 -9.18 -8.27 -11.69
N GLU A 181 -10.05 -9.28 -11.60
CA GLU A 181 -10.18 -10.34 -12.61
C GLU A 181 -10.71 -9.80 -13.95
N GLU A 182 -11.69 -8.89 -13.95
CA GLU A 182 -12.25 -8.29 -15.18
C GLU A 182 -11.30 -7.31 -15.90
N ASN A 183 -10.41 -6.61 -15.17
CA ASN A 183 -9.65 -5.47 -15.73
C ASN A 183 -8.14 -5.72 -15.88
N VAL A 184 -7.59 -6.77 -15.26
CA VAL A 184 -6.16 -7.14 -15.39
C VAL A 184 -5.95 -8.21 -16.47
N GLY A 185 -7.03 -8.74 -17.03
CA GLY A 185 -7.02 -9.80 -18.04
C GLY A 185 -6.84 -11.18 -17.39
N GLU A 186 -7.56 -12.16 -17.93
CA GLU A 186 -7.46 -13.58 -17.57
C GLU A 186 -6.01 -14.07 -17.78
N GLY A 187 -5.19 -14.03 -16.73
CA GLY A 187 -3.78 -14.42 -16.84
C GLY A 187 -3.06 -14.70 -15.53
N LEU A 188 -3.59 -14.26 -14.39
CA LEU A 188 -3.09 -14.67 -13.08
C LEU A 188 -4.03 -15.71 -12.48
N SER A 189 -3.91 -16.93 -13.01
CA SER A 189 -4.44 -18.12 -12.36
C SER A 189 -3.68 -18.31 -11.04
N PHE A 190 -4.38 -18.15 -9.92
CA PHE A 190 -3.88 -18.52 -8.60
C PHE A 190 -3.95 -20.05 -8.47
N TYR A 191 -2.91 -20.74 -8.98
CA TYR A 191 -2.54 -22.09 -8.55
C TYR A 191 -1.21 -22.03 -7.81
#